data_AF-A0A834VEY4-F1
#
_entry.id   AF-A0A834VEY4-F1
#
_cell.length_a   1.000
_cell.length_b   1.000
_cell.length_c   1.000
_cell.angle_alpha   90.00
_cell.angle_beta   90.00
_cell.angle_gamma   90.00
#
_symmetry.space_group_name_H-M   'P 1'
#
loop_
_entity.id
_entity.type
_entity.pdbx_description
1 polymer ?
#
loop_
_entity_poly.entity_id
_entity_poly.type
_entity_poly.pdbx_seq_one_letter_code
_entity_poly.pdbx_strand_id
1 'polypeptide(L)'
;MQFSICFLIVSSSWLVCFIEILNALPSSSSKPEVLKCSAKSIEAYDNDIAKLMTIGHRYWPETFQQSKEFCVETKRLNDRANSFKSKCPTGSAKEFTSVILYSLQRTLRNYCPQKVTKKVANFIRQQSCSNKVFNQTSKCYENFIDQLQGIAKAPVKKQIPFTCCKYFDLLQCFEAAYQTRQDCSNAGEIFNNFVRQIFDDIINLTCQDYTEHSDRCETIGEPPIKDSTLKRTKSFLIPLINIWSQLDENKSA
;
A
#
# COMPACT_ATOMS: atom_id res chain seq x y z
N MET A 1 26.75 -46.90 -47.90
CA MET A 1 26.52 -46.84 -46.43
C MET A 1 27.42 -45.86 -45.67
N GLN A 2 28.22 -45.02 -46.36
CA GLN A 2 29.12 -44.03 -45.72
C GLN A 2 28.54 -42.61 -45.64
N PHE A 3 27.59 -42.25 -46.51
CA PHE A 3 27.01 -40.89 -46.54
C PHE A 3 26.03 -40.61 -45.38
N SER A 4 25.36 -41.62 -44.82
CA SER A 4 24.40 -41.44 -43.71
C SER A 4 25.07 -41.16 -42.37
N ILE A 5 26.33 -41.55 -42.19
CA ILE A 5 27.08 -41.35 -40.92
C ILE A 5 27.53 -39.90 -40.79
N CYS A 6 27.95 -39.26 -41.89
CA CYS A 6 28.34 -37.84 -41.89
C CYS A 6 27.17 -36.90 -41.54
N PHE A 7 25.95 -37.21 -41.99
CA PHE A 7 24.76 -36.40 -41.68
C PHE A 7 24.40 -36.43 -40.18
N LEU A 8 24.54 -37.60 -39.54
CA LEU A 8 24.30 -37.74 -38.10
C LEU A 8 25.31 -36.95 -37.27
N ILE A 9 26.60 -36.99 -37.63
CA ILE A 9 27.67 -36.28 -36.92
C ILE A 9 27.53 -34.75 -37.07
N VAL A 10 27.12 -34.25 -38.24
CA VAL A 10 26.88 -32.81 -38.42
C VAL A 10 25.63 -32.37 -37.65
N SER A 11 24.56 -33.17 -37.63
CA SER A 11 23.35 -32.83 -36.86
C SER A 11 23.57 -32.82 -35.34
N SER A 12 24.41 -33.71 -34.80
CA SER A 12 24.70 -33.77 -33.36
C SER A 12 25.53 -32.59 -32.89
N SER A 13 26.48 -32.11 -33.69
CA SER A 13 27.32 -30.96 -33.34
C SER A 13 26.54 -29.65 -33.32
N TRP A 14 25.54 -29.50 -34.20
CA TRP A 14 24.64 -28.35 -34.19
C TRP A 14 23.70 -28.36 -32.99
N LEU A 15 23.18 -29.53 -32.60
CA LEU A 15 22.34 -29.69 -31.41
C LEU A 15 23.08 -29.36 -30.11
N VAL A 16 24.33 -29.79 -29.97
CA VAL A 16 25.15 -29.50 -28.78
C VAL A 16 25.45 -27.99 -28.70
N CYS A 17 25.82 -27.34 -29.81
CA CYS A 17 25.98 -25.89 -29.85
C CYS A 17 24.67 -25.14 -29.56
N PHE A 18 23.52 -25.62 -30.04
CA PHE A 18 22.22 -24.99 -29.75
C PHE A 18 21.82 -25.12 -28.28
N ILE A 19 22.13 -26.25 -27.63
CA ILE A 19 21.85 -26.47 -26.20
C ILE A 19 22.79 -25.61 -25.34
N GLU A 20 24.07 -25.50 -25.69
CA GLU A 20 25.02 -24.61 -25.03
C GLU A 20 24.61 -23.13 -25.18
N ILE A 21 24.13 -22.71 -26.36
CA ILE A 21 23.62 -21.35 -26.59
C ILE A 21 22.30 -21.10 -25.84
N LEU A 22 21.40 -22.08 -25.75
CA LEU A 22 20.17 -22.00 -24.96
C LEU A 22 20.45 -21.94 -23.44
N ASN A 23 21.52 -22.58 -22.98
CA ASN A 23 21.96 -22.53 -21.58
C ASN A 23 22.84 -21.31 -21.25
N ALA A 24 23.48 -20.70 -22.27
CA ALA A 24 24.27 -19.48 -22.15
C ALA A 24 23.43 -18.19 -22.30
N LEU A 25 22.20 -18.31 -22.82
CA LEU A 25 21.21 -17.25 -22.70
C LEU A 25 20.82 -17.15 -21.22
N PRO A 26 21.04 -16.00 -20.55
CA PRO A 26 20.47 -15.80 -19.24
C PRO A 26 18.97 -16.02 -19.39
N SER A 27 18.39 -16.90 -18.57
CA SER A 27 16.95 -16.99 -18.38
C SER A 27 16.48 -15.68 -17.74
N SER A 28 16.44 -14.60 -18.52
CA SER A 28 15.85 -13.34 -18.10
C SER A 28 14.33 -13.49 -18.19
N SER A 29 13.79 -14.34 -17.33
CA SER A 29 12.50 -14.11 -16.71
C SER A 29 12.65 -12.93 -15.73
N SER A 30 13.16 -11.79 -16.19
CA SER A 30 13.06 -10.57 -15.41
C SER A 30 11.63 -10.11 -15.60
N LYS A 31 10.77 -10.43 -14.62
CA LYS A 31 9.50 -9.72 -14.46
C LYS A 31 9.79 -8.22 -14.59
N PRO A 32 8.97 -7.45 -15.32
CA PRO A 32 9.16 -6.01 -15.42
C PRO A 32 9.29 -5.43 -14.00
N GLU A 33 10.41 -4.76 -13.72
CA GLU A 33 10.61 -4.12 -12.43
C GLU A 33 9.57 -2.99 -12.28
N VAL A 34 8.56 -3.25 -11.46
CA VAL A 34 7.36 -2.42 -11.26
C VAL A 34 7.73 -1.01 -10.81
N LEU A 35 8.78 -0.92 -10.01
CA LEU A 35 9.37 0.32 -9.51
C LEU A 35 10.74 0.51 -10.14
N LYS A 36 10.89 1.46 -11.06
CA LYS A 36 12.16 1.72 -11.76
C LYS A 36 13.17 2.54 -10.95
N CYS A 37 13.02 2.56 -9.63
CA CYS A 37 13.74 3.46 -8.74
C CYS A 37 14.63 2.71 -7.78
N SER A 38 15.75 3.35 -7.40
CA SER A 38 16.69 2.76 -6.45
C SER A 38 16.02 2.45 -5.11
N ALA A 39 16.53 1.42 -4.42
CA ALA A 39 16.06 1.03 -3.08
C ALA A 39 16.01 2.23 -2.11
N LYS A 40 17.00 3.14 -2.18
CA LYS A 40 17.04 4.38 -1.40
C LYS A 40 15.84 5.30 -1.69
N SER A 41 15.46 5.42 -2.96
CA SER A 41 14.31 6.25 -3.36
C SER A 41 12.99 5.64 -2.89
N ILE A 42 12.88 4.31 -2.97
CA ILE A 42 11.73 3.56 -2.45
C ILE A 42 11.63 3.72 -0.93
N GLU A 43 12.73 3.57 -0.20
CA GLU A 43 12.75 3.78 1.25
C GLU A 43 12.39 5.22 1.63
N ALA A 44 12.92 6.21 0.91
CA ALA A 44 12.58 7.61 1.17
C ALA A 44 11.08 7.88 0.97
N TYR A 45 10.49 7.34 -0.10
CA TYR A 45 9.05 7.43 -0.35
C TYR A 45 8.24 6.73 0.73
N ASP A 46 8.63 5.52 1.10
CA ASP A 46 7.96 4.73 2.13
C ASP A 46 7.94 5.47 3.48
N ASN A 47 9.06 6.11 3.85
CA ASN A 47 9.14 7.01 5.00
C ASN A 47 8.20 8.23 4.90
N ASP A 48 8.13 8.84 3.72
CA ASP A 48 7.31 10.04 3.49
C ASP A 48 5.82 9.69 3.59
N ILE A 49 5.38 8.57 3.02
CA ILE A 49 3.99 8.12 3.13
C ILE A 49 3.64 7.75 4.57
N ALA A 50 4.53 7.06 5.29
CA ALA A 50 4.33 6.76 6.71
C ALA A 50 4.07 8.04 7.52
N LYS A 51 4.91 9.07 7.33
CA LYS A 51 4.76 10.38 7.97
C LYS A 51 3.52 11.13 7.50
N LEU A 52 3.08 10.93 6.26
CA LEU A 52 1.91 11.58 5.71
C LEU A 52 0.62 11.01 6.30
N MET A 53 0.56 9.69 6.49
CA MET A 53 -0.55 9.02 7.17
C MET A 53 -0.60 9.35 8.66
N THR A 54 0.51 9.79 9.26
CA THR A 54 0.65 10.23 10.66
C THR A 54 0.57 9.09 11.69
N ILE A 55 -0.24 8.06 11.44
CA ILE A 55 -0.41 6.87 12.31
C ILE A 55 0.94 6.21 12.62
N GLY A 56 1.32 6.15 13.91
CA GLY A 56 2.56 5.51 14.34
C GLY A 56 3.87 6.25 14.00
N HIS A 57 3.81 7.39 13.32
CA HIS A 57 5.00 8.07 12.81
C HIS A 57 5.14 9.53 13.22
N ARG A 58 4.02 10.23 13.47
CA ARG A 58 4.01 11.62 13.92
C ARG A 58 2.84 11.83 14.88
N TYR A 59 3.01 12.75 15.82
CA TYR A 59 1.88 13.20 16.64
C TYR A 59 0.96 14.11 15.83
N TRP A 60 -0.34 14.00 16.10
CA TRP A 60 -1.36 14.86 15.56
C TRP A 60 -1.32 16.24 16.26
N PRO A 61 -1.63 17.34 15.54
CA PRO A 61 -1.65 18.66 16.14
C PRO A 61 -2.86 18.83 17.07
N GLU A 62 -2.62 19.22 18.31
CA GLU A 62 -3.66 19.42 19.33
C GLU A 62 -4.12 20.88 19.43
N THR A 63 -3.40 21.80 18.78
CA THR A 63 -3.74 23.22 18.71
C THR A 63 -3.72 23.73 17.28
N PHE A 64 -4.40 24.86 17.04
CA PHE A 64 -4.36 25.49 15.72
C PHE A 64 -2.95 25.95 15.32
N GLN A 65 -2.12 26.38 16.28
CA GLN A 65 -0.75 26.78 15.96
C GLN A 65 0.09 25.56 15.53
N GLN A 66 0.01 24.45 16.26
CA GLN A 66 0.65 23.19 15.85
C GLN A 66 0.12 22.70 14.49
N SER A 67 -1.16 22.94 14.18
CA SER A 67 -1.74 22.54 12.90
C SER A 67 -1.07 23.26 11.72
N LYS A 68 -0.61 24.50 11.87
CA LYS A 68 0.10 25.22 10.80
C LYS A 68 1.40 24.52 10.43
N GLU A 69 2.22 24.18 11.43
CA GLU A 69 3.48 23.45 11.23
C GLU A 69 3.24 22.06 10.66
N PHE A 70 2.24 21.35 11.21
CA PHE A 70 1.83 20.05 10.69
C PHE A 70 1.46 20.12 9.20
N CYS A 71 0.73 21.16 8.79
CA CYS A 71 0.27 21.35 7.42
C CYS A 71 1.40 21.75 6.46
N VAL A 72 2.39 22.54 6.91
CA VAL A 72 3.59 22.85 6.12
C VAL A 72 4.37 21.57 5.79
N GLU A 73 4.65 20.73 6.80
CA GLU A 73 5.36 19.46 6.55
C GLU A 73 4.52 18.51 5.70
N THR A 74 3.20 18.46 5.93
CA THR A 74 2.26 17.65 5.14
C THR A 74 2.28 18.03 3.66
N LYS A 75 2.34 19.33 3.34
CA LYS A 75 2.52 19.80 1.96
C LYS A 75 3.85 19.32 1.39
N ARG A 76 4.94 19.48 2.14
CA ARG A 76 6.30 19.04 1.73
C ARG A 76 6.36 17.53 1.46
N LEU A 77 5.70 16.72 2.29
CA LEU A 77 5.59 15.26 2.13
C LEU A 77 4.80 14.89 0.88
N ASN A 78 3.65 15.55 0.65
CA ASN A 78 2.83 15.34 -0.55
C ASN A 78 3.59 15.66 -1.85
N ASP A 79 4.37 16.75 -1.86
CA ASP A 79 5.15 17.14 -3.04
C ASP A 79 6.23 16.09 -3.36
N ARG A 80 6.91 15.54 -2.34
CA ARG A 80 7.88 14.44 -2.52
C ARG A 80 7.21 13.15 -2.98
N ALA A 81 6.07 12.79 -2.39
CA ALA A 81 5.29 11.62 -2.78
C ALA A 81 4.84 11.69 -4.25
N ASN A 82 4.40 12.86 -4.72
CA ASN A 82 4.04 13.08 -6.12
C ASN A 82 5.24 13.01 -7.08
N SER A 83 6.41 13.49 -6.65
CA SER A 83 7.67 13.36 -7.42
C SER A 83 8.11 11.91 -7.57
N PHE A 84 7.94 11.08 -6.53
CA PHE A 84 8.20 9.64 -6.63
C PHE A 84 7.24 8.97 -7.62
N LYS A 85 5.94 9.22 -7.47
CA LYS A 85 4.89 8.68 -8.35
C LYS A 85 5.14 8.96 -9.84
N SER A 86 5.63 10.16 -10.19
CA SER A 86 5.86 10.50 -11.59
C SER A 86 7.07 9.78 -12.22
N LYS A 87 7.99 9.28 -11.39
CA LYS A 87 9.28 8.71 -11.82
C LYS A 87 9.37 7.20 -11.67
N CYS A 88 8.71 6.62 -10.67
CA CYS A 88 9.02 5.27 -10.19
C CYS A 88 8.01 4.21 -10.64
N PRO A 89 6.73 4.23 -10.20
CA PRO A 89 5.75 3.26 -10.69
C PRO A 89 5.36 3.54 -12.15
N THR A 90 5.00 2.50 -12.87
CA THR A 90 4.45 2.56 -14.24
C THR A 90 3.17 1.73 -14.35
N GLY A 91 2.48 1.78 -15.50
CA GLY A 91 1.26 0.98 -15.71
C GLY A 91 0.12 1.33 -14.74
N SER A 92 -0.72 0.34 -14.41
CA SER A 92 -1.86 0.56 -13.50
C SER A 92 -1.42 0.86 -12.07
N ALA A 93 -0.25 0.37 -11.66
CA ALA A 93 0.31 0.70 -10.35
C ALA A 93 0.55 2.21 -10.20
N LYS A 94 0.96 2.92 -11.27
CA LYS A 94 1.08 4.39 -11.28
C LYS A 94 -0.28 5.08 -11.18
N GLU A 95 -1.27 4.60 -11.93
CA GLU A 95 -2.61 5.19 -11.92
C GLU A 95 -3.27 5.02 -10.56
N PHE A 96 -3.20 3.82 -9.98
CA PHE A 96 -3.70 3.60 -8.63
C PHE A 96 -2.98 4.45 -7.58
N THR A 97 -1.65 4.51 -7.64
CA THR A 97 -0.87 5.38 -6.74
C THR A 97 -1.30 6.84 -6.89
N SER A 98 -1.67 7.27 -8.10
CA SER A 98 -2.21 8.61 -8.36
C SER A 98 -3.55 8.83 -7.68
N VAL A 99 -4.45 7.86 -7.72
CA VAL A 99 -5.76 7.94 -7.04
C VAL A 99 -5.58 8.03 -5.52
N ILE A 100 -4.72 7.20 -4.91
CA ILE A 100 -4.45 7.28 -3.47
C ILE A 100 -3.88 8.64 -3.09
N LEU A 101 -2.83 9.09 -3.78
CA LEU A 101 -2.17 10.35 -3.43
C LEU A 101 -3.09 11.54 -3.64
N TYR A 102 -3.94 11.52 -4.67
CA TYR A 102 -4.96 12.54 -4.89
C TYR A 102 -5.96 12.58 -3.73
N SER A 103 -6.48 11.42 -3.32
CA SER A 103 -7.47 11.31 -2.25
C SER A 103 -6.90 11.75 -0.92
N LEU A 104 -5.67 11.33 -0.60
CA LEU A 104 -4.93 11.77 0.57
C LEU A 104 -4.71 13.29 0.59
N GLN A 105 -4.26 13.86 -0.54
CA GLN A 105 -4.06 15.31 -0.66
C GLN A 105 -5.38 16.08 -0.55
N ARG A 106 -6.46 15.60 -1.18
CA ARG A 106 -7.79 16.19 -1.11
C ARG A 106 -8.31 16.19 0.33
N THR A 107 -8.23 15.07 1.03
CA THR A 107 -8.69 14.94 2.41
C THR A 107 -7.87 15.83 3.34
N LEU A 108 -6.53 15.77 3.27
CA LEU A 108 -5.66 16.61 4.11
C LEU A 108 -5.86 18.11 3.89
N ARG A 109 -6.16 18.57 2.67
CA ARG A 109 -6.51 19.98 2.40
C ARG A 109 -7.72 20.45 3.21
N ASN A 110 -8.70 19.58 3.48
CA ASN A 110 -9.86 19.93 4.29
C ASN A 110 -9.51 20.16 5.77
N TYR A 111 -8.37 19.62 6.23
CA TYR A 111 -7.87 19.73 7.60
C TYR A 111 -6.68 20.71 7.73
N CYS A 112 -6.20 21.24 6.60
CA CYS A 112 -5.16 22.25 6.50
C CYS A 112 -5.65 23.58 5.86
N PRO A 113 -6.75 24.19 6.34
CA PRO A 113 -7.24 25.44 5.77
C PRO A 113 -6.42 26.64 6.24
N GLN A 114 -6.45 27.72 5.45
CA GLN A 114 -5.84 29.01 5.81
C GLN A 114 -6.57 29.68 7.00
N LYS A 115 -7.84 29.35 7.22
CA LYS A 115 -8.69 29.89 8.30
C LYS A 115 -9.33 28.74 9.09
N VAL A 116 -9.48 28.91 10.39
CA VAL A 116 -10.15 27.92 11.25
C VAL A 116 -11.62 27.82 10.85
N THR A 117 -12.07 26.62 10.49
CA THR A 117 -13.49 26.30 10.31
C THR A 117 -13.99 25.47 11.48
N LYS A 118 -15.32 25.38 11.67
CA LYS A 118 -15.92 24.50 12.70
C LYS A 118 -15.49 23.04 12.53
N LYS A 119 -15.38 22.55 11.29
CA LYS A 119 -14.91 21.19 10.97
C LYS A 119 -13.47 20.98 11.46
N VAL A 120 -12.57 21.93 11.19
CA VAL A 120 -11.17 21.84 11.62
C VAL A 120 -11.00 22.00 13.12
N ALA A 121 -11.74 22.92 13.75
CA ALA A 121 -11.75 23.05 15.20
C ALA A 121 -12.25 21.76 15.88
N ASN A 122 -13.29 21.13 15.34
CA ASN A 122 -13.77 19.84 15.82
C ASN A 122 -12.70 18.75 15.67
N PHE A 123 -12.07 18.67 14.50
CA PHE A 123 -11.02 17.68 14.26
C PHE A 123 -9.83 17.86 15.20
N ILE A 124 -9.29 19.09 15.33
CA ILE A 124 -8.14 19.39 16.20
C ILE A 124 -8.45 19.02 17.66
N ARG A 125 -9.65 19.31 18.16
CA ARG A 125 -10.05 18.98 19.54
C ARG A 125 -9.98 17.49 19.86
N GLN A 126 -10.14 16.63 18.86
CA GLN A 126 -10.12 15.17 19.02
C GLN A 126 -8.72 14.58 18.86
N GLN A 127 -7.73 15.35 18.42
CA GLN A 127 -6.39 14.81 18.14
C GLN A 127 -5.62 14.40 19.40
N SER A 128 -5.94 14.99 20.55
CA SER A 128 -5.39 14.54 21.83
C SER A 128 -5.74 13.07 22.11
N CYS A 129 -6.93 12.61 21.69
CA CYS A 129 -7.27 11.19 21.74
C CYS A 129 -6.40 10.35 20.82
N SER A 130 -6.23 10.77 19.56
CA SER A 130 -5.36 10.09 18.59
C SER A 130 -3.93 9.91 19.14
N ASN A 131 -3.40 10.93 19.82
CA ASN A 131 -2.07 10.90 20.43
C ASN A 131 -2.02 9.97 21.66
N LYS A 132 -3.08 9.91 22.47
CA LYS A 132 -3.14 9.02 23.63
C LYS A 132 -3.28 7.54 23.25
N VAL A 133 -3.87 7.23 22.10
CA VAL A 133 -3.98 5.86 21.56
C VAL A 133 -2.96 5.58 20.45
N PHE A 134 -1.89 6.37 20.39
CA PHE A 134 -0.88 6.33 19.33
C PHE A 134 -0.26 4.93 19.17
N ASN A 135 0.12 4.29 20.27
CA ASN A 135 0.77 2.97 20.22
C ASN A 135 -0.19 1.87 19.72
N GLN A 136 -1.45 1.92 20.14
CA GLN A 136 -2.48 0.95 19.75
C GLN A 136 -2.80 1.09 18.26
N THR A 137 -3.02 2.32 17.80
CA THR A 137 -3.27 2.58 16.37
C THR A 137 -2.04 2.28 15.50
N SER A 138 -0.82 2.54 15.98
CA SER A 138 0.42 2.11 15.30
C SER A 138 0.45 0.60 15.12
N LYS A 139 0.12 -0.17 16.16
CA LYS A 139 0.10 -1.63 16.08
C LYS A 139 -0.94 -2.16 15.08
N CYS A 140 -2.14 -1.56 15.05
CA CYS A 140 -3.15 -1.88 14.03
C CYS A 140 -2.62 -1.66 12.62
N TYR A 141 -1.99 -0.50 12.39
CA TYR A 141 -1.45 -0.13 11.09
C TYR A 141 -0.28 -1.02 10.65
N GLU A 142 0.65 -1.35 11.56
CA GLU A 142 1.74 -2.29 11.29
C GLU A 142 1.23 -3.69 10.97
N ASN A 143 0.21 -4.17 11.67
CA ASN A 143 -0.41 -5.46 11.38
C ASN A 143 -1.06 -5.47 9.99
N PHE A 144 -1.75 -4.40 9.61
CA PHE A 144 -2.30 -4.25 8.27
C PHE A 144 -1.22 -4.28 7.18
N ILE A 145 -0.09 -3.59 7.40
CA ILE A 145 1.06 -3.64 6.48
C ILE A 145 1.58 -5.08 6.34
N ASP A 146 1.72 -5.80 7.46
CA ASP A 146 2.16 -7.19 7.42
C ASP A 146 1.20 -8.08 6.62
N GLN A 147 -0.10 -7.90 6.84
CA GLN A 147 -1.14 -8.60 6.08
C GLN A 147 -1.03 -8.30 4.58
N LEU A 148 -0.83 -7.05 4.16
CA LEU A 148 -0.65 -6.70 2.74
C LEU A 148 0.61 -7.36 2.14
N GLN A 149 1.71 -7.40 2.88
CA GLN A 149 2.92 -8.07 2.41
C GLN A 149 2.76 -9.59 2.30
N GLY A 150 1.90 -10.19 3.12
CA GLY A 150 1.48 -11.59 2.99
C GLY A 150 0.54 -11.81 1.79
N ILE A 151 -0.44 -10.92 1.60
CA ILE A 151 -1.42 -10.95 0.50
C ILE A 151 -0.73 -10.95 -0.88
N ALA A 152 0.41 -10.29 -1.03
CA ALA A 152 1.18 -10.31 -2.27
C ALA A 152 1.62 -11.72 -2.74
N LYS A 153 1.53 -12.75 -1.87
CA LYS A 153 1.78 -14.16 -2.19
C LYS A 153 0.50 -14.97 -2.47
N ALA A 154 -0.69 -14.39 -2.26
CA ALA A 154 -1.96 -15.05 -2.50
C ALA A 154 -2.23 -15.24 -4.00
N PRO A 155 -3.10 -16.18 -4.40
CA PRO A 155 -3.61 -16.23 -5.78
C PRO A 155 -4.14 -14.87 -6.21
N VAL A 156 -3.75 -14.42 -7.40
CA VAL A 156 -3.98 -13.07 -7.92
C VAL A 156 -5.46 -12.64 -7.82
N LYS A 157 -6.39 -13.56 -8.13
CA LYS A 157 -7.84 -13.34 -8.02
C LYS A 157 -8.33 -13.07 -6.58
N LYS A 158 -7.59 -13.47 -5.56
CA LYS A 158 -7.91 -13.26 -4.14
C LYS A 158 -7.21 -12.05 -3.53
N GLN A 159 -6.22 -11.46 -4.20
CA GLN A 159 -5.40 -10.39 -3.59
C GLN A 159 -6.21 -9.15 -3.24
N ILE A 160 -7.08 -8.69 -4.13
CA ILE A 160 -7.98 -7.56 -3.84
C ILE A 160 -9.05 -7.86 -2.83
N PRO A 161 -9.82 -8.96 -2.98
CA PRO A 161 -10.72 -9.38 -1.93
C PRO A 161 -10.09 -9.41 -0.53
N PHE A 162 -8.90 -10.00 -0.39
CA PHE A 162 -8.19 -9.98 0.91
C PHE A 162 -7.81 -8.57 1.34
N THR A 163 -7.29 -7.74 0.44
CA THR A 163 -6.94 -6.34 0.74
C THR A 163 -8.13 -5.56 1.27
N CYS A 164 -9.30 -5.73 0.64
CA CYS A 164 -10.55 -5.09 1.05
C CYS A 164 -11.00 -5.57 2.44
N CYS A 165 -10.98 -6.87 2.71
CA CYS A 165 -11.34 -7.39 4.02
C CYS A 165 -10.38 -6.90 5.12
N LYS A 166 -9.07 -6.92 4.86
CA LYS A 166 -8.08 -6.43 5.84
C LYS A 166 -8.12 -4.91 6.05
N TYR A 167 -8.65 -4.14 5.10
CA TYR A 167 -8.95 -2.73 5.32
C TYR A 167 -10.07 -2.54 6.35
N PHE A 168 -11.12 -3.37 6.34
CA PHE A 168 -12.17 -3.29 7.36
C PHE A 168 -11.67 -3.79 8.73
N ASP A 169 -10.84 -4.83 8.77
CA ASP A 169 -10.16 -5.27 10.00
C ASP A 169 -9.33 -4.11 10.62
N LEU A 170 -8.66 -3.31 9.78
CA LEU A 170 -7.90 -2.14 10.22
C LEU A 170 -8.81 -1.09 10.88
N LEU A 171 -9.96 -0.77 10.27
CA LEU A 171 -10.91 0.20 10.82
C LEU A 171 -11.51 -0.27 12.14
N GLN A 172 -11.83 -1.56 12.27
CA GLN A 172 -12.29 -2.16 13.52
C GLN A 172 -11.19 -2.12 14.59
N CYS A 173 -9.93 -2.37 14.22
CA CYS A 173 -8.80 -2.28 15.13
C CYS A 173 -8.59 -0.85 15.64
N PHE A 174 -8.71 0.15 14.77
CA PHE A 174 -8.68 1.55 15.20
C PHE A 174 -9.83 1.86 16.16
N GLU A 175 -11.06 1.48 15.84
CA GLU A 175 -12.21 1.70 16.72
C GLU A 175 -11.97 1.09 18.11
N ALA A 176 -11.54 -0.18 18.17
CA ALA A 176 -11.19 -0.86 19.41
C ALA A 176 -10.07 -0.14 20.18
N ALA A 177 -9.07 0.42 19.50
CA ALA A 177 -8.01 1.20 20.13
C ALA A 177 -8.55 2.44 20.87
N TYR A 178 -9.50 3.17 20.27
CA TYR A 178 -10.15 4.32 20.92
C TYR A 178 -11.06 3.90 22.08
N GLN A 179 -11.74 2.76 21.97
CA GLN A 179 -12.60 2.21 23.02
C GLN A 179 -11.85 1.79 24.29
N THR A 180 -10.53 1.56 24.21
CA THR A 180 -9.71 1.31 25.41
C THR A 180 -9.71 2.47 26.40
N ARG A 181 -10.14 3.69 25.98
CA ARG A 181 -10.20 4.86 26.84
C ARG A 181 -11.56 5.55 26.74
N GLN A 182 -12.30 5.54 27.84
CA GLN A 182 -13.66 6.07 27.90
C GLN A 182 -13.75 7.56 27.54
N ASP A 183 -12.71 8.36 27.82
CA ASP A 183 -12.64 9.78 27.44
C ASP A 183 -12.43 10.01 25.92
N CYS A 184 -12.27 8.95 25.13
CA CYS A 184 -11.96 9.01 23.70
C CYS A 184 -12.85 8.16 22.80
N SER A 185 -13.91 7.53 23.33
CA SER A 185 -14.79 6.65 22.54
C SER A 185 -15.32 7.35 21.28
N ASN A 186 -15.78 8.60 21.41
CA ASN A 186 -16.34 9.37 20.28
C ASN A 186 -15.27 9.84 19.26
N ALA A 187 -13.99 9.78 19.61
CA ALA A 187 -12.90 10.14 18.70
C ALA A 187 -12.59 9.02 17.70
N GLY A 188 -12.93 7.76 18.02
CA GLY A 188 -12.74 6.60 17.15
C GLY A 188 -13.51 6.74 15.83
N GLU A 189 -14.80 7.05 15.91
CA GLU A 189 -15.64 7.28 14.74
C GLU A 189 -15.12 8.44 13.87
N ILE A 190 -14.71 9.56 14.49
CA ILE A 190 -14.16 10.72 13.78
C ILE A 190 -12.86 10.36 13.05
N PHE A 191 -12.00 9.56 13.68
CA PHE A 191 -10.76 9.09 13.09
C PHE A 191 -11.03 8.11 11.94
N ASN A 192 -11.93 7.15 12.12
CA ASN A 192 -12.32 6.21 11.07
C ASN A 192 -12.99 6.93 9.89
N ASN A 193 -13.82 7.94 10.13
CA ASN A 193 -14.39 8.78 9.09
C ASN A 193 -13.31 9.57 8.32
N PHE A 194 -12.22 9.97 8.97
CA PHE A 194 -11.06 10.55 8.29
C PHE A 194 -10.34 9.53 7.40
N VAL A 195 -10.14 8.30 7.88
CA VAL A 195 -9.53 7.22 7.10
C VAL A 195 -10.41 6.83 5.91
N ARG A 196 -11.72 6.69 6.11
CA ARG A 196 -12.72 6.43 5.05
C ARG A 196 -12.69 7.52 3.96
N GLN A 197 -12.68 8.79 4.33
CA GLN A 197 -12.54 9.88 3.36
C GLN A 197 -11.29 9.80 2.46
N ILE A 198 -10.24 9.10 2.88
CA ILE A 198 -9.04 8.89 2.05
C ILE A 198 -9.25 7.72 1.07
N PHE A 199 -9.96 6.67 1.48
CA PHE A 199 -10.01 5.41 0.74
C PHE A 199 -11.37 5.08 0.11
N ASP A 200 -12.45 5.79 0.44
CA ASP A 200 -13.81 5.47 -0.01
C ASP A 200 -13.90 5.36 -1.54
N ASP A 201 -13.33 6.32 -2.28
CA ASP A 201 -13.33 6.31 -3.75
C ASP A 201 -12.66 5.03 -4.30
N ILE A 202 -11.62 4.55 -3.63
CA ILE A 202 -10.88 3.35 -4.01
C ILE A 202 -11.66 2.09 -3.64
N ILE A 203 -12.11 2.01 -2.38
CA ILE A 203 -12.85 0.85 -1.87
C ILE A 203 -14.12 0.62 -2.69
N ASN A 204 -14.87 1.68 -2.98
CA ASN A 204 -16.07 1.60 -3.82
C ASN A 204 -15.77 1.13 -5.25
N LEU A 205 -14.61 1.50 -5.80
CA LEU A 205 -14.20 1.08 -7.14
C LEU A 205 -13.70 -0.37 -7.18
N THR A 206 -12.96 -0.82 -6.15
CA THR A 206 -12.17 -2.05 -6.21
C THR A 206 -12.78 -3.22 -5.46
N CYS A 207 -13.50 -2.96 -4.36
CA CYS A 207 -13.89 -4.00 -3.43
C CYS A 207 -15.19 -4.72 -3.79
N GLN A 208 -15.98 -4.19 -4.73
CA GLN A 208 -17.22 -4.81 -5.20
C GLN A 208 -18.08 -5.26 -4.01
N ASP A 209 -18.37 -6.56 -3.91
CA ASP A 209 -19.19 -7.15 -2.86
C ASP A 209 -18.45 -7.36 -1.52
N TYR A 210 -17.11 -7.22 -1.48
CA TYR A 210 -16.30 -7.34 -0.26
C TYR A 210 -16.39 -6.03 0.53
N THR A 211 -17.48 -5.88 1.27
CA THR A 211 -17.79 -4.69 2.07
C THR A 211 -17.82 -5.04 3.56
N GLU A 212 -17.79 -4.01 4.42
CA GLU A 212 -17.86 -4.12 5.88
C GLU A 212 -19.06 -4.92 6.40
N HIS A 213 -20.16 -4.97 5.63
CA HIS A 213 -21.41 -5.60 6.01
C HIS A 213 -21.68 -6.90 5.24
N SER A 214 -20.72 -7.37 4.45
CA SER A 214 -20.84 -8.62 3.70
C SER A 214 -20.22 -9.79 4.44
N ASP A 215 -20.85 -10.96 4.34
CA ASP A 215 -20.29 -12.25 4.78
C ASP A 215 -19.14 -12.76 3.87
N ARG A 216 -18.88 -12.06 2.76
CA ARG A 216 -17.81 -12.38 1.81
C ARG A 216 -16.44 -12.41 2.46
N CYS A 217 -16.19 -11.52 3.42
CA CYS A 217 -14.93 -11.50 4.15
C CYS A 217 -14.78 -12.67 5.13
N GLU A 218 -15.88 -13.25 5.60
CA GLU A 218 -15.87 -14.45 6.46
C GLU A 218 -15.63 -15.73 5.64
N THR A 219 -16.08 -15.74 4.38
CA THR A 219 -16.06 -16.94 3.52
C THR A 219 -14.80 -17.08 2.66
N ILE A 220 -14.04 -16.01 2.42
CA ILE A 220 -12.84 -16.06 1.56
C ILE A 220 -11.64 -16.78 2.19
N GLY A 221 -11.66 -16.92 3.53
CA GLY A 221 -10.58 -17.47 4.35
C GLY A 221 -9.53 -16.43 4.74
N GLU A 222 -8.39 -16.88 5.25
CA GLU A 222 -7.28 -16.00 5.64
C GLU A 222 -6.24 -15.86 4.52
N PRO A 223 -5.62 -14.68 4.36
CA PRO A 223 -4.51 -14.50 3.45
C PRO A 223 -3.23 -15.20 3.96
N PRO A 224 -2.25 -15.43 3.07
CA PRO A 224 -0.93 -15.90 3.50
C PRO A 224 -0.29 -14.95 4.51
N ILE A 225 0.50 -15.51 5.41
CA ILE A 225 1.24 -14.74 6.41
C ILE A 225 2.50 -14.13 5.76
N LYS A 226 2.86 -12.91 6.17
CA LYS A 226 4.12 -12.27 5.76
C LYS A 226 5.31 -13.19 6.06
N ASP A 227 6.25 -13.25 5.13
CA ASP A 227 7.55 -13.87 5.39
C ASP A 227 8.26 -13.23 6.59
N SER A 228 8.79 -14.03 7.50
CA SER A 228 9.55 -13.51 8.65
C SER A 228 10.85 -12.84 8.21
N THR A 229 11.43 -13.24 7.06
CA THR A 229 12.65 -12.65 6.50
C THR A 229 12.39 -11.31 5.80
N LEU A 230 11.15 -11.07 5.37
CA LEU A 230 10.80 -9.84 4.68
C LEU A 230 10.67 -8.69 5.68
N LYS A 231 11.51 -7.67 5.51
CA LYS A 231 11.42 -6.44 6.31
C LYS A 231 10.07 -5.77 6.09
N ARG A 232 9.44 -5.33 7.20
CA ARG A 232 8.20 -4.56 7.14
C ARG A 232 8.43 -3.22 6.46
N THR A 233 7.56 -2.84 5.53
CA THR A 233 7.53 -1.47 4.99
C THR A 233 6.97 -0.51 6.03
N LYS A 234 7.33 0.77 5.95
CA LYS A 234 6.84 1.79 6.89
C LYS A 234 5.41 2.22 6.54
N SER A 235 5.03 2.10 5.27
CA SER A 235 3.70 2.42 4.79
C SER A 235 3.04 1.25 4.06
N PHE A 236 1.71 1.32 3.95
CA PHE A 236 0.91 0.35 3.21
C PHE A 236 1.07 0.48 1.69
N LEU A 237 1.60 1.59 1.19
CA LEU A 237 1.53 1.93 -0.23
C LEU A 237 2.49 1.11 -1.09
N ILE A 238 3.67 0.77 -0.57
CA ILE A 238 4.60 -0.13 -1.26
C ILE A 238 4.00 -1.55 -1.44
N PRO A 239 3.46 -2.21 -0.39
CA PRO A 239 2.73 -3.47 -0.55
C PRO A 239 1.58 -3.39 -1.56
N LEU A 240 0.78 -2.32 -1.55
CA LEU A 240 -0.32 -2.15 -2.51
C LEU A 240 0.16 -2.00 -3.96
N ILE A 241 1.26 -1.25 -4.18
CA ILE A 241 1.87 -1.14 -5.52
C ILE A 241 2.26 -2.52 -6.03
N ASN A 242 2.84 -3.37 -5.17
CA ASN A 242 3.24 -4.73 -5.52
C ASN A 242 2.05 -5.66 -5.80
N ILE A 243 0.94 -5.51 -5.07
CA ILE A 243 -0.29 -6.27 -5.32
C ILE A 243 -0.86 -5.89 -6.69
N TRP A 244 -0.93 -4.59 -6.98
CA TRP A 244 -1.50 -4.13 -8.24
C TRP A 244 -0.69 -4.44 -9.47
N SER A 245 0.63 -4.34 -9.38
CA SER A 245 1.47 -4.68 -10.52
C SER A 245 1.37 -6.14 -10.93
N GLN A 246 1.14 -7.04 -9.97
CA GLN A 246 0.92 -8.46 -10.29
C GLN A 246 -0.34 -8.68 -11.12
N LEU A 247 -1.36 -7.83 -11.02
CA LEU A 247 -2.55 -7.97 -11.87
C LEU A 247 -2.33 -7.48 -13.28
N ASP A 248 -1.45 -6.49 -13.49
CA ASP A 248 -1.06 -6.08 -14.84
C ASP A 248 -0.31 -7.20 -15.55
N GLU A 249 0.61 -7.88 -14.85
CA GLU A 249 1.33 -9.04 -15.36
C GLU A 249 0.36 -10.16 -15.78
N ASN A 250 -0.67 -10.45 -14.97
CA ASN A 250 -1.63 -11.52 -15.26
C ASN A 250 -2.69 -11.17 -16.31
N LYS A 251 -2.93 -9.89 -16.61
CA LYS A 251 -3.80 -9.48 -17.73
C LYS A 251 -3.09 -9.57 -19.08
N SER A 252 -1.76 -9.62 -19.07
CA SER A 252 -0.91 -9.64 -20.26
C SER A 252 -0.47 -11.06 -20.65
N ALA A 253 -0.86 -12.08 -19.88
CA ALA A 253 -0.59 -13.50 -20.07
C ALA A 253 -1.88 -14.24 -20.43
#